data_AF-E5CFN4-F1
#
_entry.id   AF-E5CFN4-F1
#
_cell.length_a   1.000
_cell.length_b   1.000
_cell.length_c   1.000
_cell.angle_alpha   90.00
_cell.angle_beta   90.00
_cell.angle_gamma   90.00
#
_symmetry.space_group_name_H-M   'P 1'
#
loop_
_entity.id
_entity.type
_entity.pdbx_description
1 polymer ?
#
loop_
_entity_poly.entity_id
_entity_poly.type
_entity_poly.pdbx_seq_one_letter_code
_entity_poly.pdbx_strand_id
1 'polypeptide(L)' 'MEEKVEKIRPALMALEVGQEINFPITRLKSVRTQASELGVMYSRQFKTRTDKVNHLIIVRRVS' A
#
# COMPACT_ATOMS: atom_id res chain seq x y z
N MET A 1 -8.33 -3.97 22.50
CA MET A 1 -8.70 -3.99 21.07
C MET A 1 -7.42 -4.24 20.30
N GLU A 2 -7.18 -5.46 19.83
CA GLU A 2 -6.03 -5.75 18.99
C GLU A 2 -6.20 -4.99 17.67
N GLU A 3 -5.56 -3.83 17.56
CA GLU A 3 -5.15 -3.34 16.27
C GLU A 3 -4.23 -4.42 15.69
N LYS A 4 -4.79 -5.34 14.91
CA LYS A 4 -4.02 -6.10 13.93
C LYS A 4 -3.44 -5.07 12.97
N VAL A 5 -2.31 -4.49 13.38
CA VAL A 5 -1.44 -3.66 12.56
C VAL A 5 -0.95 -4.60 11.47
N GLU A 6 -1.75 -4.79 10.42
CA GLU A 6 -1.28 -5.46 9.21
C GLU A 6 -0.02 -4.72 8.80
N LYS A 7 1.09 -5.44 8.85
CA LYS A 7 2.40 -4.90 8.53
C LYS A 7 2.34 -4.54 7.04
N ILE A 8 2.53 -3.26 6.74
CA ILE A 8 2.37 -2.72 5.38
C ILE A 8 3.34 -3.43 4.39
N ARG A 9 4.58 -3.71 4.81
CA ARG A 9 5.59 -4.40 3.98
C ARG A 9 5.13 -5.76 3.44
N PRO A 10 4.79 -6.75 4.28
CA PRO A 10 4.36 -8.06 3.78
C PRO A 10 3.08 -7.97 2.95
N ALA A 11 2.16 -7.06 3.30
CA ALA A 11 0.94 -6.86 2.53
C ALA A 11 1.20 -6.31 1.11
N LEU A 12 2.12 -5.34 0.97
CA LEU A 12 2.57 -4.83 -0.34
C LEU A 12 3.41 -5.85 -1.12
N MET A 13 4.18 -6.71 -0.44
CA MET A 13 4.97 -7.75 -1.09
C MET A 13 4.11 -8.90 -1.63
N ALA A 14 3.05 -9.27 -0.89
CA ALA A 14 2.06 -10.27 -1.27
C ALA A 14 1.14 -9.79 -2.40
N LEU A 15 1.15 -8.50 -2.73
CA LEU A 15 0.36 -7.96 -3.83
C LEU A 15 0.82 -8.49 -5.18
N GLU A 16 -0.08 -9.13 -5.90
CA GLU A 16 0.11 -9.54 -7.28
C GLU A 16 -0.17 -8.39 -8.27
N VAL A 17 0.30 -8.54 -9.50
CA VAL A 17 0.09 -7.54 -10.55
C VAL A 17 -1.41 -7.43 -10.85
N GLY A 18 -1.96 -6.21 -10.75
CA GLY A 18 -3.38 -5.95 -10.94
C GLY A 18 -4.22 -5.98 -9.66
N GLN A 19 -3.68 -6.47 -8.54
CA GLN A 19 -4.36 -6.40 -7.24
C GLN A 19 -4.28 -5.01 -6.61
N GLU A 20 -5.23 -4.75 -5.73
CA GLU A 20 -5.35 -3.53 -4.95
C GLU A 20 -5.51 -3.87 -3.46
N ILE A 21 -4.87 -3.08 -2.59
CA ILE A 21 -5.04 -3.16 -1.15
C ILE A 21 -5.38 -1.79 -0.58
N ASN A 22 -6.21 -1.79 0.45
CA ASN A 22 -6.67 -0.58 1.12
C ASN A 22 -6.01 -0.47 2.48
N PHE A 23 -5.42 0.67 2.76
CA PHE A 23 -4.89 1.02 4.08
C PHE A 23 -5.61 2.26 4.62
N PRO A 24 -5.64 2.46 5.94
CA PRO A 24 -6.17 3.69 6.52
C PRO A 24 -5.29 4.91 6.15
N ILE A 25 -5.92 6.06 5.91
CA ILE A 25 -5.24 7.30 5.53
C ILE A 25 -4.27 7.81 6.59
N THR A 26 -4.45 7.43 7.86
CA THR A 26 -3.51 7.72 8.96
C THR A 26 -2.10 7.21 8.66
N ARG A 27 -1.98 6.17 7.83
CA ARG A 27 -0.70 5.56 7.42
C ARG A 27 -0.24 5.98 6.02
N LEU A 28 -0.86 6.99 5.41
CA LEU A 28 -0.58 7.44 4.03
C LEU A 28 0.91 7.69 3.77
N LYS A 29 1.61 8.36 4.69
CA LYS A 29 3.05 8.62 4.57
C LYS A 29 3.84 7.31 4.52
N SER A 30 3.59 6.42 5.47
CA SER A 30 4.27 5.13 5.59
C SER A 30 4.02 4.22 4.39
N VAL A 31 2.77 4.13 3.93
CA VAL A 31 2.38 3.34 2.76
C VAL A 31 3.08 3.83 1.49
N ARG A 32 3.12 5.15 1.27
CA ARG A 32 3.77 5.74 0.08
C ARG A 32 5.29 5.51 0.07
N THR A 33 5.94 5.71 1.21
CA THR A 33 7.39 5.47 1.33
C THR A 33 7.71 4.00 1.10
N GLN A 34 7.00 3.08 1.75
CA GLN A 34 7.25 1.65 1.59
C GLN A 34 6.95 1.14 0.19
N ALA A 35 5.87 1.60 -0.44
CA ALA A 35 5.57 1.26 -1.83
C ALA A 35 6.67 1.76 -2.78
N SER A 36 7.23 2.94 -2.53
CA SER A 36 8.35 3.48 -3.32
C SER A 36 9.64 2.69 -3.10
N GLU A 37 9.99 2.39 -1.84
CA GLU A 37 11.16 1.55 -1.50
C GLU A 37 11.07 0.17 -2.16
N LEU A 38 9.93 -0.52 -2.00
CA LEU A 38 9.70 -1.84 -2.60
C LEU A 38 9.67 -1.77 -4.13
N GLY A 39 9.16 -0.67 -4.70
CA GLY A 39 9.17 -0.45 -6.13
C GLY A 39 10.58 -0.39 -6.69
N VAL A 40 11.47 0.37 -6.05
CA VAL A 40 12.89 0.48 -6.45
C VAL A 40 13.65 -0.82 -6.17
N MET A 41 13.48 -1.42 -4.99
CA MET A 41 14.20 -2.65 -4.60
C MET A 41 13.85 -3.86 -5.47
N TYR A 42 12.58 -4.02 -5.86
CA TYR A 42 12.08 -5.19 -6.58
C TYR A 42 11.69 -4.90 -8.03
N SER A 43 12.03 -3.71 -8.56
CA SER A 43 11.62 -3.24 -9.89
C SER A 43 10.10 -3.36 -10.13
N ARG A 44 9.30 -3.07 -9.10
CA ARG A 44 7.83 -3.08 -9.13
C ARG A 44 7.29 -1.67 -9.32
N GLN A 45 6.12 -1.56 -9.95
CA GLN A 45 5.40 -0.30 -10.02
C GLN A 45 4.14 -0.36 -9.17
N PHE A 46 3.98 0.61 -8.28
CA PHE A 46 2.78 0.77 -7.47
C PHE A 46 2.10 2.11 -7.79
N LYS A 47 0.78 2.09 -7.94
CA LYS A 47 -0.07 3.29 -8.04
C LYS A 47 -0.87 3.44 -6.77
N THR A 48 -0.76 4.60 -6.12
CA THR A 48 -1.55 4.90 -4.93
C THR A 48 -2.66 5.89 -5.27
N ARG A 49 -3.89 5.61 -4.85
CA ARG A 49 -5.05 6.52 -4.91
C ARG A 49 -5.54 6.79 -3.48
N THR A 50 -6.00 8.00 -3.22
CA THR A 50 -6.53 8.36 -1.89
C THR A 50 -8.02 8.60 -2.01
N ASP A 51 -8.79 7.87 -1.22
CA ASP A 51 -10.21 8.09 -1.03
C ASP A 51 -10.41 8.93 0.24
N LYS A 52 -10.80 10.19 0.04
CA LYS A 52 -11.05 11.15 1.12
C LYS A 52 -12.37 10.92 1.84
N VAL A 53 -13.34 10.26 1.21
CA VAL A 53 -14.65 9.99 1.79
C VAL A 53 -14.52 8.86 2.81
N ASN A 54 -13.92 7.75 2.37
CA ASN A 54 -13.73 6.57 3.22
C ASN A 54 -12.47 6.64 4.10
N HIS A 55 -11.65 7.70 3.97
CA HIS A 55 -10.40 7.86 4.69
C HIS A 55 -9.42 6.68 4.45
N LEU A 56 -9.36 6.22 3.20
CA LEU A 56 -8.53 5.09 2.78
C LEU A 56 -7.50 5.52 1.73
N ILE A 57 -6.36 4.83 1.73
CA ILE A 57 -5.40 4.86 0.63
C ILE A 57 -5.36 3.49 -0.03
N ILE A 58 -5.67 3.49 -1.32
CA ILE A 58 -5.72 2.33 -2.17
C ILE A 58 -4.37 2.22 -2.88
N VAL A 59 -3.69 1.10 -2.77
CA VAL A 59 -2.44 0.81 -3.46
C VAL A 59 -2.67 -0.31 -4.45
N ARG A 60 -2.41 -0.04 -5.71
CA ARG A 60 -2.46 -1.00 -6.81
C ARG A 60 -1.06 -1.35 -7.26
N ARG A 61 -0.76 -2.63 -7.47
CA ARG A 61 0.46 -3.02 -8.20
C ARG A 61 0.19 -3.04 -9.71
N VAL A 62 1.06 -2.36 -10.45
CA VAL A 62 0.99 -2.20 -11.90
C VAL A 62 1.97 -3.13 -12.60
N SER A 63 3.16 -3.36 -12.04
CA SER A 63 4.17 -4.33 -12.51
C SER A 63 4.99 -4.89 -11.35
#